data_AF-A0A3B9Y9F0-F1
#
_entry.id   AF-A0A3B9Y9F0-F1
#
_cell.length_a   1.000
_cell.length_b   1.000
_cell.length_c   1.000
_cell.angle_alpha   90.00
_cell.angle_beta   90.00
_cell.angle_gamma   90.00
#
_symmetry.space_group_name_H-M   'P 1'
#
loop_
_entity.id
_entity.type
_entity.pdbx_description
1 polymer ?
#
loop_
_entity_poly.entity_id
_entity_poly.type
_entity_poly.pdbx_seq_one_letter_code
_entity_poly.pdbx_strand_id
1 'polypeptide(L)'
;MSAITQQSATSGQIKQINRFASDAVEKVLTELGLDNPGAQRVIEHGDDFAEAIRTAAITSLKDLSVTDKFKNEEVKSNYTYPKEYKGPKPINDQIKAIAKIFGLDPSHALEFAKTLPELPNGAEGWFAIPSVDALAAKHFPEVTDPIQKYCQAVQLVHTNIADSRSFYNYREGQITPAQLRVHARTAHALDLIAETQKGDILIVAAQLGMRHRGKSVRRAREVFVANEFGLGSLAVGSIVLTHPKRLVRWEELDMDCSGDEFSPEAAGGFSRSSCFGFSDGGVGFGARFVGGPLYFFGSVSGFLSQ
;
A
#
# COMPACT_ATOMS: atom_id res chain seq x y z
N MET A 1 10.13 20.51 -6.81
CA MET A 1 9.62 19.31 -6.11
C MET A 1 10.82 18.52 -5.65
N SER A 2 11.17 18.62 -4.36
CA SER A 2 12.27 17.83 -3.80
C SER A 2 11.82 16.38 -3.73
N ALA A 3 12.56 15.49 -4.40
CA ALA A 3 12.38 14.05 -4.24
C ALA A 3 12.47 13.73 -2.74
N ILE A 4 11.36 13.28 -2.14
CA ILE A 4 11.38 12.76 -0.78
C ILE A 4 11.94 11.34 -0.89
N THR A 5 13.25 11.24 -1.06
CA THR A 5 13.98 10.01 -0.72
C THR A 5 13.92 9.92 0.80
N GLN A 6 13.03 9.08 1.32
CA GLN A 6 13.11 8.68 2.73
C GLN A 6 14.41 7.90 2.91
N GLN A 7 15.47 8.59 3.31
CA GLN A 7 16.75 8.00 3.64
C GLN A 7 16.60 7.17 4.92
N SER A 8 17.20 5.98 4.94
CA SER A 8 17.34 5.19 6.16
C SER A 8 18.01 6.02 7.26
N ALA A 9 17.68 5.72 8.52
CA ALA A 9 18.33 6.36 9.66
C ALA A 9 19.86 6.20 9.56
N THR A 10 20.58 7.30 9.77
CA THR A 10 22.05 7.29 9.75
C THR A 10 22.59 6.47 10.91
N SER A 11 23.82 5.94 10.78
CA SER A 11 24.50 5.24 11.88
C SER A 11 24.61 6.09 13.14
N GLY A 12 24.79 7.41 12.99
CA GLY A 12 24.80 8.37 14.10
C GLY A 12 23.45 8.47 14.81
N GLN A 13 22.35 8.54 14.06
CA GLN A 13 20.99 8.55 14.63
C GLN A 13 20.67 7.24 15.36
N ILE A 14 20.99 6.08 14.76
CA ILE A 14 20.79 4.77 15.39
C ILE A 14 21.59 4.69 16.70
N LYS A 15 22.85 5.12 16.69
CA LYS A 15 23.69 5.15 17.89
C LYS A 15 23.12 6.04 18.98
N GLN A 16 22.57 7.20 18.62
CA GLN A 16 21.96 8.12 19.57
C GLN A 16 20.67 7.53 20.18
N ILE A 17 19.82 6.89 19.38
CA ILE A 17 18.60 6.22 19.86
C ILE A 17 18.95 5.08 20.81
N ASN A 18 19.93 4.25 20.46
CA ASN A 18 20.41 3.16 21.33
C ASN A 18 20.88 3.71 22.68
N ARG A 19 21.62 4.83 22.68
CA ARG A 19 22.05 5.48 23.91
C ARG A 19 20.88 5.91 24.78
N PHE A 20 19.85 6.53 24.21
CA PHE A 20 18.66 6.91 24.98
C PHE A 20 17.95 5.71 25.61
N ALA A 21 17.85 4.59 24.88
CA ALA A 21 17.26 3.37 25.42
C ALA A 21 18.10 2.77 26.56
N SER A 22 19.43 2.69 26.39
CA SER A 22 20.35 2.21 27.44
C SER A 22 20.29 3.08 28.69
N ASP A 23 20.37 4.40 28.53
CA ASP A 23 20.33 5.37 29.64
C ASP A 23 18.98 5.27 30.40
N ALA A 24 17.87 5.03 29.68
CA ALA A 24 16.55 4.84 30.30
C ALA A 24 16.47 3.54 31.13
N VAL A 25 17.01 2.43 30.61
CA VAL A 25 17.05 1.15 31.35
C VAL A 25 17.94 1.27 32.58
N GLU A 26 19.11 1.90 32.46
CA GLU A 26 20.02 2.13 33.60
C GLU A 26 19.35 2.95 34.71
N LYS A 27 18.58 3.98 34.33
CA LYS A 27 17.79 4.77 35.27
C LYS A 27 16.74 3.92 35.99
N VAL A 28 16.02 3.06 35.28
CA VAL A 28 15.02 2.14 35.88
C VAL A 28 15.69 1.18 36.87
N LEU A 29 16.86 0.62 36.54
CA LEU A 29 17.60 -0.28 37.44
C LEU A 29 18.04 0.44 38.72
N THR A 30 18.47 1.70 38.59
CA THR A 30 18.85 2.55 39.72
C THR A 30 17.65 2.86 40.63
N GLU A 31 16.49 3.19 40.05
CA GLU A 31 15.26 3.50 40.79
C GLU A 31 14.64 2.27 41.47
N LEU A 32 14.72 1.10 40.81
CA LEU A 32 14.16 -0.15 41.34
C LEU A 32 14.96 -0.70 42.53
N GLY A 33 16.28 -0.47 42.55
CA GLY A 33 17.14 -0.83 43.69
C GLY A 33 17.18 -2.33 43.98
N LEU A 34 17.39 -3.16 42.94
CA LEU A 34 17.47 -4.62 43.08
C LEU A 34 18.58 -5.03 44.06
N ASP A 35 18.27 -5.98 44.95
CA ASP A 35 19.28 -6.67 45.74
C ASP A 35 20.02 -7.73 44.90
N ASN A 36 21.16 -8.24 45.40
CA ASN A 36 21.96 -9.22 44.66
C ASN A 36 21.13 -10.45 44.20
N PRO A 37 20.27 -11.07 45.04
CA PRO A 37 19.42 -12.17 44.59
C PRO A 37 18.39 -11.75 43.52
N GLY A 38 17.79 -10.56 43.63
CA GLY A 38 16.85 -10.01 42.66
C GLY A 38 17.52 -9.75 41.31
N ALA A 39 18.71 -9.15 41.30
CA ALA A 39 19.50 -8.94 40.10
C ALA A 39 19.86 -10.27 39.42
N GLN A 40 20.31 -11.27 40.20
CA GLN A 40 20.63 -12.59 39.67
C GLN A 40 19.42 -13.29 39.03
N ARG A 41 18.23 -13.18 39.64
CA ARG A 41 16.98 -13.70 39.04
C ARG A 41 16.66 -13.04 37.70
N VAL A 42 16.83 -11.72 37.58
CA VAL A 42 16.61 -11.03 36.28
C VAL A 42 17.61 -11.49 35.23
N ILE A 43 18.88 -11.74 35.61
CA ILE A 43 19.91 -12.27 34.71
C ILE A 43 19.55 -13.69 34.24
N GLU A 44 19.08 -14.55 35.14
CA GLU A 44 18.63 -15.91 34.80
C GLU A 44 17.43 -15.92 33.85
N HIS A 45 16.58 -14.89 33.91
CA HIS A 45 15.45 -14.64 33.01
C HIS A 45 15.76 -13.59 31.94
N GLY A 46 17.03 -13.45 31.55
CA GLY A 46 17.50 -12.37 30.67
C GLY A 46 16.80 -12.29 29.32
N ASP A 47 16.45 -13.43 28.73
CA ASP A 47 15.73 -13.50 27.45
C ASP A 47 14.30 -12.95 27.56
N ASP A 48 13.58 -13.30 28.64
CA ASP A 48 12.23 -12.80 28.91
C ASP A 48 12.25 -11.27 29.11
N PHE A 49 13.25 -10.78 29.84
CA PHE A 49 13.47 -9.35 30.03
C PHE A 49 13.78 -8.64 28.69
N ALA A 50 14.66 -9.22 27.87
CA ALA A 50 15.03 -8.68 26.58
C ALA A 50 13.83 -8.57 25.62
N GLU A 51 12.98 -9.60 25.53
CA GLU A 51 11.76 -9.55 24.70
C GLU A 51 10.73 -8.54 25.21
N ALA A 52 10.58 -8.39 26.53
CA ALA A 52 9.72 -7.37 27.10
C ALA A 52 10.19 -5.95 26.74
N ILE A 53 11.49 -5.68 26.90
CA ILE A 53 12.10 -4.39 26.50
C ILE A 53 11.97 -4.16 25.00
N ARG A 54 12.24 -5.17 24.18
CA ARG A 54 12.11 -5.10 22.72
C ARG A 54 10.69 -4.73 22.31
N THR A 55 9.68 -5.35 22.90
CA THR A 55 8.26 -5.07 22.62
C THR A 55 7.89 -3.62 22.99
N ALA A 56 8.31 -3.17 24.16
CA ALA A 56 8.09 -1.79 24.61
C ALA A 56 8.82 -0.77 23.72
N ALA A 57 10.08 -1.02 23.39
CA ALA A 57 10.89 -0.15 22.54
C ALA A 57 10.31 -0.04 21.11
N ILE A 58 9.88 -1.15 20.50
CA ILE A 58 9.22 -1.12 19.19
C ILE A 58 7.98 -0.23 19.22
N THR A 59 7.19 -0.31 20.29
CA THR A 59 5.97 0.50 20.45
C THR A 59 6.32 1.98 20.55
N SER A 60 7.20 2.35 21.49
CA SER A 60 7.61 3.74 21.70
C SER A 60 8.30 4.36 20.47
N LEU A 61 9.19 3.61 19.82
CA LEU A 61 9.89 4.10 18.63
C LEU A 61 8.94 4.29 17.46
N LYS A 62 7.97 3.40 17.26
CA LYS A 62 6.92 3.59 16.24
C LYS A 62 6.16 4.88 16.51
N ASP A 63 5.72 5.11 17.74
CA ASP A 63 4.96 6.30 18.11
C ASP A 63 5.75 7.60 17.92
N LEU A 64 7.06 7.60 18.20
CA LEU A 64 7.92 8.79 18.09
C LEU A 64 8.49 9.02 16.69
N SER A 65 8.62 7.97 15.88
CA SER A 65 9.22 8.02 14.54
C SER A 65 8.27 8.60 13.48
N VAL A 66 6.98 8.63 13.78
CA VAL A 66 5.94 9.08 12.86
C VAL A 66 5.53 10.50 13.26
N THR A 67 5.47 11.41 12.30
CA THR A 67 5.01 12.78 12.59
C THR A 67 3.56 12.78 13.07
N ASP A 68 3.22 13.73 13.94
CA ASP A 68 1.84 13.97 14.38
C ASP A 68 0.97 14.63 13.29
N LYS A 69 1.55 14.91 12.12
CA LYS A 69 0.79 15.42 10.97
C LYS A 69 -0.36 14.47 10.63
N PHE A 70 -1.57 15.03 10.59
CA PHE A 70 -2.83 14.33 10.32
C PHE A 70 -3.19 13.24 11.34
N LYS A 71 -2.61 13.24 12.54
CA LYS A 71 -2.91 12.24 13.59
C LYS A 71 -4.38 12.23 14.01
N ASN A 72 -5.08 13.36 13.90
CA ASN A 72 -6.52 13.47 14.12
C ASN A 72 -7.38 12.99 12.94
N GLU A 73 -6.76 12.62 11.81
CA GLU A 73 -7.44 12.06 10.64
C GLU A 73 -7.42 10.51 10.70
N GLU A 74 -7.73 9.95 11.87
CA GLU A 74 -7.90 8.52 12.12
C GLU A 74 -9.18 8.26 12.92
N VAL A 75 -9.94 7.25 12.51
CA VAL A 75 -11.14 6.78 13.22
C VAL A 75 -11.03 5.27 13.47
N LYS A 76 -11.66 4.81 14.55
CA LYS A 76 -11.70 3.38 14.87
C LYS A 76 -12.48 2.63 13.78
N SER A 77 -11.92 1.51 13.32
CA SER A 77 -12.54 0.62 12.33
C SER A 77 -12.54 -0.82 12.82
N ASN A 78 -13.72 -1.43 12.79
CA ASN A 78 -13.94 -2.87 12.97
C ASN A 78 -14.22 -3.61 11.64
N TYR A 79 -14.12 -2.91 10.52
CA TYR A 79 -14.37 -3.49 9.20
C TYR A 79 -13.24 -4.45 8.83
N THR A 80 -13.62 -5.57 8.22
CA THR A 80 -12.70 -6.62 7.78
C THR A 80 -12.92 -6.94 6.30
N TYR A 81 -12.18 -7.91 5.77
CA TYR A 81 -12.44 -8.43 4.43
C TYR A 81 -13.63 -9.37 4.40
N PRO A 82 -14.31 -9.49 3.25
CA PRO A 82 -15.36 -10.47 3.09
C PRO A 82 -14.86 -11.87 3.42
N LYS A 83 -15.66 -12.66 4.13
CA LYS A 83 -15.33 -14.06 4.47
C LYS A 83 -15.00 -14.93 3.24
N GLU A 84 -15.49 -14.55 2.07
CA GLU A 84 -15.25 -15.19 0.77
C GLU A 84 -13.81 -14.95 0.26
N TYR A 85 -13.20 -13.83 0.66
CA TYR A 85 -11.80 -13.52 0.35
C TYR A 85 -10.89 -14.32 1.27
N LYS A 86 -10.13 -15.25 0.68
CA LYS A 86 -9.21 -16.15 1.42
C LYS A 86 -7.76 -15.69 1.36
N GLY A 87 -7.54 -14.40 1.07
CA GLY A 87 -6.23 -13.84 0.80
C GLY A 87 -5.85 -13.86 -0.69
N PRO A 88 -4.60 -13.48 -1.00
CA PRO A 88 -4.08 -13.43 -2.36
C PRO A 88 -4.11 -14.81 -3.03
N LYS A 89 -4.46 -14.86 -4.32
CA LYS A 89 -4.36 -16.09 -5.13
C LYS A 89 -2.89 -16.46 -5.36
N PRO A 90 -2.58 -17.72 -5.74
CA PRO A 90 -1.23 -18.08 -6.17
C PRO A 90 -0.71 -17.13 -7.25
N ILE A 91 0.52 -16.63 -7.10
CA ILE A 91 1.04 -15.53 -7.94
C ILE A 91 1.05 -15.89 -9.43
N ASN A 92 1.38 -17.14 -9.77
CA ASN A 92 1.37 -17.63 -11.15
C ASN A 92 -0.03 -17.58 -11.79
N ASP A 93 -1.09 -17.80 -11.01
CA ASP A 93 -2.46 -17.72 -11.50
C ASP A 93 -2.87 -16.26 -11.74
N GLN A 94 -2.42 -15.35 -10.88
CA GLN A 94 -2.63 -13.92 -11.08
C GLN A 94 -1.92 -13.43 -12.35
N ILE A 95 -0.64 -13.79 -12.55
CA ILE A 95 0.14 -13.42 -13.74
C ILE A 95 -0.56 -13.91 -15.02
N LYS A 96 -0.96 -15.18 -15.05
CA LYS A 96 -1.67 -15.76 -16.22
C LYS A 96 -3.00 -15.07 -16.46
N ALA A 97 -3.73 -14.70 -15.40
CA ALA A 97 -4.99 -13.98 -15.53
C ALA A 97 -4.78 -12.57 -16.12
N ILE A 98 -3.82 -11.80 -15.61
CA ILE A 98 -3.46 -10.48 -16.14
C ILE A 98 -3.01 -10.58 -17.60
N ALA A 99 -2.12 -11.52 -17.91
CA ALA A 99 -1.66 -11.76 -19.28
C ALA A 99 -2.81 -12.06 -20.24
N LYS A 100 -3.76 -12.91 -19.82
CA LYS A 100 -4.94 -13.24 -20.63
C LYS A 100 -5.88 -12.05 -20.82
N ILE A 101 -6.19 -11.32 -19.74
CA ILE A 101 -7.13 -10.20 -19.77
C ILE A 101 -6.61 -9.08 -20.69
N PHE A 102 -5.32 -8.75 -20.60
CA PHE A 102 -4.75 -7.62 -21.33
C PHE A 102 -3.92 -8.01 -22.56
N GLY A 103 -3.78 -9.30 -22.87
CA GLY A 103 -2.99 -9.77 -24.01
C GLY A 103 -1.49 -9.44 -23.90
N LEU A 104 -0.94 -9.58 -22.69
CA LEU A 104 0.46 -9.27 -22.33
C LEU A 104 1.33 -10.53 -22.24
N ASP A 105 2.65 -10.38 -22.34
CA ASP A 105 3.60 -11.50 -22.17
C ASP A 105 3.86 -11.81 -20.68
N PRO A 106 3.50 -13.02 -20.18
CA PRO A 106 3.76 -13.40 -18.79
C PRO A 106 5.18 -13.89 -18.52
N SER A 107 6.02 -14.08 -19.54
CA SER A 107 7.25 -14.89 -19.43
C SER A 107 8.23 -14.35 -18.38
N HIS A 108 8.51 -13.05 -18.40
CA HIS A 108 9.41 -12.42 -17.43
C HIS A 108 8.86 -12.47 -16.00
N ALA A 109 7.57 -12.20 -15.82
CA ALA A 109 6.92 -12.26 -14.51
C ALA A 109 6.88 -13.69 -13.94
N LEU A 110 6.63 -14.70 -14.77
CA LEU A 110 6.65 -16.11 -14.34
C LEU A 110 8.06 -16.56 -13.95
N GLU A 111 9.09 -16.05 -14.61
CA GLU A 111 10.48 -16.33 -14.21
C GLU A 111 10.81 -15.65 -12.88
N PHE A 112 10.51 -14.36 -12.76
CA PHE A 112 10.74 -13.60 -11.52
C PHE A 112 9.97 -14.18 -10.32
N ALA A 113 8.76 -14.72 -10.55
CA ALA A 113 7.95 -15.36 -9.51
C ALA A 113 8.66 -16.55 -8.82
N LYS A 114 9.63 -17.19 -9.48
CA LYS A 114 10.41 -18.30 -8.91
C LYS A 114 11.44 -17.84 -7.87
N THR A 115 11.81 -16.57 -7.90
CA THR A 115 12.87 -15.97 -7.07
C THR A 115 12.33 -14.90 -6.14
N LEU A 116 11.02 -14.92 -5.82
CA LEU A 116 10.44 -13.94 -4.92
C LEU A 116 11.10 -14.03 -3.53
N PRO A 117 11.50 -12.88 -2.95
CA PRO A 117 12.06 -12.87 -1.62
C PRO A 117 10.98 -13.19 -0.57
N GLU A 118 11.40 -13.27 0.69
CA GLU A 118 10.46 -13.29 1.81
C GLU A 118 9.52 -12.08 1.75
N LEU A 119 8.27 -12.30 2.12
CA LEU A 119 7.26 -11.27 2.07
C LEU A 119 7.62 -10.11 3.04
N PRO A 120 7.72 -8.85 2.57
CA PRO A 120 8.03 -7.73 3.44
C PRO A 120 7.04 -7.58 4.60
N ASN A 121 7.55 -7.21 5.78
CA ASN A 121 6.69 -7.01 6.94
C ASN A 121 5.58 -5.98 6.68
N GLY A 122 4.34 -6.39 6.89
CA GLY A 122 3.15 -5.58 6.66
C GLY A 122 2.45 -5.82 5.32
N ALA A 123 3.07 -6.52 4.38
CA ALA A 123 2.38 -7.02 3.20
C ALA A 123 1.51 -8.26 3.53
N GLU A 124 0.40 -8.41 2.83
CA GLU A 124 -0.53 -9.54 2.93
C GLU A 124 -0.20 -10.64 1.91
N GLY A 125 0.49 -10.28 0.83
CA GLY A 125 1.07 -11.22 -0.13
C GLY A 125 1.50 -10.54 -1.41
N TRP A 126 1.83 -11.37 -2.40
CA TRP A 126 2.28 -10.94 -3.72
C TRP A 126 1.09 -10.78 -4.68
N PHE A 127 1.08 -9.68 -5.44
CA PHE A 127 0.05 -9.35 -6.40
C PHE A 127 0.63 -9.05 -7.78
N ALA A 128 -0.01 -9.55 -8.84
CA ALA A 128 0.37 -9.23 -10.20
C ALA A 128 -0.44 -8.03 -10.73
N ILE A 129 0.23 -7.06 -11.32
CA ILE A 129 -0.36 -5.87 -11.95
C ILE A 129 0.27 -5.65 -13.34
N PRO A 130 -0.46 -5.13 -14.33
CA PRO A 130 0.12 -4.82 -15.63
C PRO A 130 1.00 -3.56 -15.54
N SER A 131 2.05 -3.51 -16.34
CA SER A 131 2.83 -2.30 -16.58
C SER A 131 2.03 -1.29 -17.41
N VAL A 132 2.10 0.00 -17.04
CA VAL A 132 1.47 1.09 -17.81
C VAL A 132 2.03 1.11 -19.24
N ASP A 133 3.35 0.99 -19.40
CA ASP A 133 3.99 1.06 -20.70
C ASP A 133 3.67 -0.15 -21.58
N ALA A 134 3.55 -1.34 -20.98
CA ALA A 134 3.15 -2.53 -21.71
C ALA A 134 1.70 -2.44 -22.21
N LEU A 135 0.79 -1.94 -21.36
CA LEU A 135 -0.58 -1.65 -21.78
C LEU A 135 -0.62 -0.60 -22.89
N ALA A 136 0.18 0.46 -22.77
CA ALA A 136 0.25 1.52 -23.76
C ALA A 136 0.75 1.00 -25.11
N ALA A 137 1.89 0.31 -25.12
CA ALA A 137 2.44 -0.28 -26.33
C ALA A 137 1.47 -1.25 -27.01
N LYS A 138 0.65 -1.96 -26.22
CA LYS A 138 -0.29 -2.95 -26.73
C LYS A 138 -1.61 -2.38 -27.25
N HIS A 139 -2.19 -1.42 -26.52
CA HIS A 139 -3.59 -1.00 -26.73
C HIS A 139 -3.75 0.44 -27.19
N PHE A 140 -2.76 1.29 -26.97
CA PHE A 140 -2.79 2.72 -27.32
C PHE A 140 -1.37 3.24 -27.66
N PRO A 141 -0.70 2.64 -28.68
CA PRO A 141 0.71 2.90 -28.99
C PRO A 141 0.99 4.34 -29.45
N GLU A 142 -0.04 5.07 -29.89
CA GLU A 142 0.03 6.47 -30.29
C GLU A 142 0.16 7.44 -29.11
N VAL A 143 -0.13 7.00 -27.89
CA VAL A 143 -0.12 7.86 -26.70
C VAL A 143 1.27 7.87 -26.07
N THR A 144 1.91 9.03 -26.11
CA THR A 144 3.28 9.24 -25.60
C THR A 144 3.31 9.92 -24.24
N ASP A 145 2.31 10.73 -23.89
CA ASP A 145 2.22 11.42 -22.60
C ASP A 145 2.04 10.41 -21.45
N PRO A 146 2.94 10.37 -20.45
CA PRO A 146 2.88 9.39 -19.36
C PRO A 146 1.59 9.45 -18.52
N ILE A 147 1.05 10.66 -18.30
CA ILE A 147 -0.17 10.82 -17.49
C ILE A 147 -1.38 10.31 -18.28
N GLN A 148 -1.43 10.59 -19.59
CA GLN A 148 -2.47 10.08 -20.47
C GLN A 148 -2.39 8.56 -20.61
N LYS A 149 -1.20 7.97 -20.73
CA LYS A 149 -1.02 6.50 -20.72
C LYS A 149 -1.61 5.88 -19.46
N TYR A 150 -1.33 6.47 -18.30
CA TYR A 150 -1.88 5.99 -17.03
C TYR A 150 -3.41 6.09 -17.00
N CYS A 151 -3.98 7.22 -17.43
CA CYS A 151 -5.43 7.40 -17.49
C CYS A 151 -6.11 6.37 -18.39
N GLN A 152 -5.56 6.11 -19.58
CA GLN A 152 -6.09 5.10 -20.50
C GLN A 152 -5.94 3.68 -19.97
N ALA A 153 -4.82 3.38 -19.29
CA ALA A 153 -4.64 2.09 -18.60
C ALA A 153 -5.70 1.86 -17.51
N VAL A 154 -6.02 2.89 -16.71
CA VAL A 154 -7.08 2.83 -15.70
C VAL A 154 -8.46 2.63 -16.36
N GLN A 155 -8.76 3.36 -17.44
CA GLN A 155 -10.00 3.18 -18.19
C GLN A 155 -10.13 1.76 -18.76
N LEU A 156 -9.04 1.20 -19.30
CA LEU A 156 -9.02 -0.18 -19.81
C LEU A 156 -9.32 -1.21 -18.70
N VAL A 157 -8.75 -1.03 -17.50
CA VAL A 157 -9.09 -1.86 -16.34
C VAL A 157 -10.57 -1.75 -15.98
N HIS A 158 -11.13 -0.54 -15.98
CA HIS A 158 -12.55 -0.33 -15.68
C HIS A 158 -13.47 -1.05 -16.67
N THR A 159 -13.17 -0.98 -17.97
CA THR A 159 -13.90 -1.74 -19.01
C THR A 159 -13.89 -3.23 -18.70
N ASN A 160 -12.71 -3.79 -18.39
CA ASN A 160 -12.60 -5.21 -18.05
C ASN A 160 -13.35 -5.58 -16.74
N ILE A 161 -13.43 -4.68 -15.77
CA ILE A 161 -14.23 -4.91 -14.55
C ILE A 161 -15.71 -4.96 -14.94
N ALA A 162 -16.19 -4.01 -15.74
CA ALA A 162 -17.57 -3.97 -16.21
C ALA A 162 -17.96 -5.19 -17.03
N ASP A 163 -17.05 -5.70 -17.88
CA ASP A 163 -17.29 -6.91 -18.68
C ASP A 163 -17.36 -8.19 -17.83
N SER A 164 -16.73 -8.19 -16.64
CA SER A 164 -16.66 -9.37 -15.78
C SER A 164 -17.71 -9.40 -14.67
N ARG A 165 -18.29 -8.25 -14.30
CA ARG A 165 -19.25 -8.11 -13.19
C ARG A 165 -19.94 -6.75 -13.17
N SER A 166 -21.01 -6.63 -12.38
CA SER A 166 -21.66 -5.34 -12.10
C SER A 166 -20.64 -4.31 -11.58
N PHE A 167 -20.51 -3.21 -12.33
CA PHE A 167 -19.57 -2.13 -12.08
C PHE A 167 -20.18 -0.78 -12.39
N TYR A 168 -19.93 0.21 -11.55
CA TYR A 168 -20.35 1.59 -11.79
C TYR A 168 -19.19 2.57 -11.57
N ASN A 169 -18.93 3.42 -12.57
CA ASN A 169 -17.88 4.43 -12.51
C ASN A 169 -18.49 5.81 -12.20
N TYR A 170 -18.44 6.23 -10.92
CA TYR A 170 -18.91 7.56 -10.49
C TYR A 170 -18.03 8.72 -11.01
N ARG A 171 -16.94 8.41 -11.72
CA ARG A 171 -15.97 9.35 -12.31
C ARG A 171 -15.84 9.14 -13.81
N GLU A 172 -16.86 8.59 -14.46
CA GLU A 172 -16.91 8.49 -15.91
C GLU A 172 -16.73 9.87 -16.57
N GLY A 173 -15.90 9.93 -17.62
CA GLY A 173 -15.48 11.19 -18.23
C GLY A 173 -14.49 12.04 -17.41
N GLN A 174 -14.11 11.61 -16.20
CA GLN A 174 -13.19 12.35 -15.32
C GLN A 174 -11.84 11.64 -15.09
N ILE A 175 -11.53 10.61 -15.87
CA ILE A 175 -10.24 9.92 -15.85
C ILE A 175 -9.38 10.52 -16.96
N THR A 176 -8.88 11.74 -16.73
CA THR A 176 -8.06 12.49 -17.69
C THR A 176 -6.82 13.07 -17.00
N PRO A 177 -5.79 13.50 -17.74
CA PRO A 177 -4.60 14.10 -17.16
C PRO A 177 -4.84 15.34 -16.28
N ALA A 178 -5.94 16.07 -16.49
CA ALA A 178 -6.29 17.22 -15.67
C ALA A 178 -6.87 16.83 -14.29
N GLN A 179 -7.34 15.59 -14.16
CA GLN A 179 -8.05 15.09 -12.97
C GLN A 179 -7.29 13.99 -12.25
N LEU A 180 -6.64 13.07 -12.94
CA LEU A 180 -5.99 11.91 -12.34
C LEU A 180 -4.49 11.90 -12.63
N ARG A 181 -3.69 11.69 -11.59
CA ARG A 181 -2.26 11.40 -11.74
C ARG A 181 -1.77 10.46 -10.64
N VAL A 182 -0.63 9.82 -10.91
CA VAL A 182 0.06 8.97 -9.93
C VAL A 182 0.80 9.85 -8.92
N HIS A 183 0.69 9.51 -7.64
CA HIS A 183 1.44 10.16 -6.58
C HIS A 183 2.94 9.91 -6.75
N ALA A 184 3.78 10.93 -6.53
CA ALA A 184 5.22 10.88 -6.84
C ALA A 184 5.96 9.69 -6.19
N ARG A 185 5.62 9.37 -4.93
CA ARG A 185 6.18 8.21 -4.21
C ARG A 185 5.84 6.87 -4.88
N THR A 186 4.64 6.75 -5.42
CA THR A 186 4.16 5.56 -6.13
C THR A 186 4.82 5.45 -7.50
N ALA A 187 4.92 6.55 -8.24
CA ALA A 187 5.62 6.58 -9.52
C ALA A 187 7.07 6.08 -9.36
N HIS A 188 7.81 6.65 -8.40
CA HIS A 188 9.18 6.23 -8.13
C HIS A 188 9.30 4.73 -7.76
N ALA A 189 8.41 4.22 -6.92
CA ALA A 189 8.43 2.80 -6.54
C ALA A 189 8.13 1.88 -7.73
N LEU A 190 7.18 2.25 -8.59
CA LEU A 190 6.85 1.48 -9.80
C LEU A 190 8.00 1.52 -10.82
N ASP A 191 8.71 2.64 -10.95
CA ASP A 191 9.90 2.73 -11.80
C ASP A 191 10.98 1.75 -11.35
N LEU A 192 11.31 1.73 -10.04
CA LEU A 192 12.29 0.79 -9.47
C LEU A 192 11.89 -0.68 -9.68
N ILE A 193 10.60 -0.99 -9.52
CA ILE A 193 10.06 -2.33 -9.74
C ILE A 193 10.19 -2.72 -11.22
N ALA A 194 9.82 -1.83 -12.13
CA ALA A 194 9.88 -2.07 -13.57
C ALA A 194 11.32 -2.26 -14.05
N GLU A 195 12.28 -1.46 -13.55
CA GLU A 195 13.71 -1.61 -13.82
C GLU A 195 14.26 -2.97 -13.37
N THR A 196 13.80 -3.44 -12.20
CA THR A 196 14.28 -4.70 -11.61
C THR A 196 13.70 -5.93 -12.30
N GLN A 197 12.37 -5.97 -12.47
CA GLN A 197 11.68 -7.18 -12.92
C GLN A 197 11.70 -7.34 -14.43
N LYS A 198 11.61 -6.23 -15.16
CA LYS A 198 11.49 -6.16 -16.63
C LYS A 198 10.25 -6.90 -17.16
N GLY A 199 9.71 -6.42 -18.27
CA GLY A 199 8.57 -7.05 -18.95
C GLY A 199 7.19 -6.45 -18.58
N ASP A 200 6.14 -7.13 -19.04
CA ASP A 200 4.81 -6.54 -19.17
C ASP A 200 3.98 -6.56 -17.88
N ILE A 201 4.32 -7.44 -16.95
CA ILE A 201 3.57 -7.68 -15.72
C ILE A 201 4.52 -7.53 -14.54
N LEU A 202 4.14 -6.70 -13.58
CA LEU A 202 4.89 -6.42 -12.37
C LEU A 202 4.29 -7.22 -11.20
N ILE A 203 5.16 -7.73 -10.33
CA ILE A 203 4.79 -8.40 -9.08
C ILE A 203 5.10 -7.46 -7.91
N VAL A 204 4.10 -7.17 -7.09
CA VAL A 204 4.21 -6.22 -5.98
C VAL A 204 3.77 -6.90 -4.69
N ALA A 205 4.57 -6.80 -3.63
CA ALA A 205 4.13 -7.15 -2.28
C ALA A 205 3.18 -6.05 -1.80
N ALA A 206 1.97 -6.40 -1.37
CA ALA A 206 0.96 -5.39 -1.01
C ALA A 206 0.03 -5.83 0.13
N GLN A 207 -0.66 -4.85 0.71
CA GLN A 207 -1.78 -5.04 1.64
C GLN A 207 -3.01 -4.29 1.13
N LEU A 208 -4.21 -4.85 1.27
CA LEU A 208 -5.43 -4.37 0.62
C LEU A 208 -6.29 -3.46 1.51
N GLY A 209 -5.65 -2.65 2.35
CA GLY A 209 -6.26 -1.64 3.21
C GLY A 209 -6.32 -1.99 4.70
N MET A 210 -6.10 -3.24 5.12
CA MET A 210 -6.30 -3.66 6.51
C MET A 210 -5.38 -2.92 7.48
N ARG A 211 -4.13 -2.64 7.05
CA ARG A 211 -3.10 -1.94 7.84
C ARG A 211 -3.47 -0.48 8.11
N HIS A 212 -4.15 0.16 7.17
CA HIS A 212 -4.45 1.59 7.18
C HIS A 212 -5.95 1.89 7.28
N ARG A 213 -6.77 0.91 7.67
CA ARG A 213 -8.21 1.09 7.82
C ARG A 213 -8.54 2.18 8.83
N GLY A 214 -9.53 3.01 8.50
CA GLY A 214 -9.94 4.13 9.34
C GLY A 214 -8.99 5.33 9.32
N LYS A 215 -7.85 5.28 8.62
CA LYS A 215 -6.98 6.44 8.41
C LYS A 215 -7.41 7.20 7.16
N SER A 216 -7.26 8.52 7.14
CA SER A 216 -7.33 9.26 5.88
C SER A 216 -6.16 8.87 4.96
N VAL A 217 -6.29 9.11 3.66
CA VAL A 217 -5.21 8.84 2.69
C VAL A 217 -3.95 9.66 3.02
N ARG A 218 -4.12 10.93 3.44
CA ARG A 218 -2.98 11.77 3.86
C ARG A 218 -2.31 11.21 5.10
N ARG A 219 -3.07 10.74 6.08
CA ARG A 219 -2.51 10.11 7.27
C ARG A 219 -1.82 8.78 6.95
N ALA A 220 -2.43 7.92 6.14
CA ALA A 220 -1.82 6.68 5.69
C ALA A 220 -0.46 6.93 5.00
N ARG A 221 -0.40 7.87 4.05
CA ARG A 221 0.85 8.25 3.35
C ARG A 221 1.94 8.75 4.30
N GLU A 222 1.54 9.45 5.36
CA GLU A 222 2.45 9.99 6.35
C GLU A 222 3.06 8.90 7.25
N VAL A 223 2.31 7.84 7.53
CA VAL A 223 2.75 6.73 8.40
C VAL A 223 3.32 5.54 7.63
N PHE A 224 3.40 5.62 6.30
CA PHE A 224 4.08 4.62 5.49
C PHE A 224 5.55 4.48 5.93
N VAL A 225 5.99 3.23 6.09
CA VAL A 225 7.40 2.94 6.32
C VAL A 225 8.23 3.26 5.08
N ALA A 226 9.56 3.29 5.22
CA ALA A 226 10.48 3.73 4.17
C ALA A 226 10.22 3.07 2.80
N ASN A 227 10.08 1.74 2.80
CA ASN A 227 9.85 0.95 1.60
C ASN A 227 8.37 0.82 1.20
N GLU A 228 7.44 1.50 1.87
CA GLU A 228 6.01 1.44 1.59
C GLU A 228 5.54 2.60 0.69
N PHE A 229 4.66 2.30 -0.26
CA PHE A 229 4.09 3.27 -1.19
C PHE A 229 2.61 2.95 -1.45
N GLY A 230 1.82 3.95 -1.89
CA GLY A 230 0.40 3.73 -2.14
C GLY A 230 0.16 3.02 -3.47
N LEU A 231 -0.85 2.14 -3.56
CA LEU A 231 -1.28 1.60 -4.86
C LEU A 231 -2.33 2.49 -5.51
N GLY A 232 -2.16 2.77 -6.80
CA GLY A 232 -3.09 3.57 -7.61
C GLY A 232 -4.22 2.73 -8.22
N SER A 233 -5.14 3.38 -8.93
CA SER A 233 -6.34 2.75 -9.50
C SER A 233 -6.03 1.64 -10.49
N LEU A 234 -4.94 1.74 -11.25
CA LEU A 234 -4.51 0.68 -12.16
C LEU A 234 -4.23 -0.62 -11.41
N ALA A 235 -3.40 -0.53 -10.36
CA ALA A 235 -3.01 -1.68 -9.55
C ALA A 235 -4.19 -2.23 -8.76
N VAL A 236 -4.94 -1.37 -8.07
CA VAL A 236 -6.11 -1.78 -7.28
C VAL A 236 -7.20 -2.40 -8.14
N GLY A 237 -7.51 -1.80 -9.30
CA GLY A 237 -8.48 -2.36 -10.24
C GLY A 237 -8.03 -3.70 -10.83
N SER A 238 -6.74 -3.88 -11.11
CA SER A 238 -6.17 -5.18 -11.54
C SER A 238 -6.30 -6.26 -10.45
N ILE A 239 -6.16 -5.87 -9.18
CA ILE A 239 -6.40 -6.75 -8.04
C ILE A 239 -7.89 -7.10 -7.93
N VAL A 240 -8.80 -6.14 -8.14
CA VAL A 240 -10.25 -6.37 -8.17
C VAL A 240 -10.64 -7.37 -9.27
N LEU A 241 -10.03 -7.29 -10.45
CA LEU A 241 -10.22 -8.25 -11.56
C LEU A 241 -9.78 -9.66 -11.17
N THR A 242 -8.58 -9.79 -10.60
CA THR A 242 -7.99 -11.09 -10.27
C THR A 242 -8.57 -11.69 -9.00
N HIS A 243 -9.12 -10.87 -8.10
CA HIS A 243 -9.71 -11.25 -6.81
C HIS A 243 -11.16 -10.79 -6.69
N PRO A 244 -12.10 -11.33 -7.49
CA PRO A 244 -13.49 -10.86 -7.50
C PRO A 244 -14.20 -11.03 -6.14
N LYS A 245 -13.70 -11.91 -5.27
CA LYS A 245 -14.22 -12.11 -3.92
C LYS A 245 -13.83 -11.00 -2.91
N ARG A 246 -12.95 -10.06 -3.29
CA ARG A 246 -12.48 -8.98 -2.41
C ARG A 246 -13.54 -7.90 -2.17
N LEU A 247 -14.42 -7.65 -3.14
CA LEU A 247 -15.53 -6.70 -3.06
C LEU A 247 -16.80 -7.43 -3.51
N VAL A 248 -17.65 -7.87 -2.59
CA VAL A 248 -18.82 -8.72 -2.92
C VAL A 248 -20.12 -8.33 -2.22
N ARG A 249 -20.08 -7.50 -1.19
CA ARG A 249 -21.26 -7.00 -0.47
C ARG A 249 -20.92 -5.71 0.28
N TRP A 250 -21.97 -5.03 0.71
CA TRP A 250 -21.88 -3.89 1.62
C TRP A 250 -21.34 -4.32 3.00
N GLU A 251 -20.93 -3.34 3.79
CA GLU A 251 -20.39 -3.51 5.16
C GLU A 251 -19.07 -4.30 5.27
N GLU A 252 -18.27 -4.31 4.20
CA GLU A 252 -16.92 -4.88 4.19
C GLU A 252 -15.89 -3.77 3.90
N LEU A 253 -14.62 -4.00 4.22
CA LEU A 253 -13.58 -2.97 4.10
C LEU A 253 -13.32 -2.62 2.64
N ASP A 254 -13.64 -1.39 2.25
CA ASP A 254 -13.36 -0.87 0.92
C ASP A 254 -11.93 -0.32 0.80
N MET A 255 -11.51 0.05 -0.42
CA MET A 255 -10.12 0.33 -0.75
C MET A 255 -9.92 1.75 -1.27
N ASP A 256 -9.12 2.55 -0.58
CA ASP A 256 -8.58 3.80 -1.13
C ASP A 256 -7.36 3.50 -2.00
N CYS A 257 -7.36 4.04 -3.22
CA CYS A 257 -6.23 4.00 -4.14
C CYS A 257 -5.20 5.06 -3.72
N SER A 258 -4.52 4.83 -2.60
CA SER A 258 -3.63 5.81 -1.98
C SER A 258 -2.41 6.19 -2.82
N GLY A 259 -2.16 5.50 -3.94
CA GLY A 259 -1.17 5.87 -4.96
C GLY A 259 -1.65 6.88 -6.00
N ASP A 260 -2.92 7.29 -5.98
CA ASP A 260 -3.49 8.28 -6.90
C ASP A 260 -3.77 9.62 -6.24
N GLU A 261 -3.68 10.67 -7.05
CA GLU A 261 -4.15 12.00 -6.73
C GLU A 261 -5.26 12.39 -7.71
N PHE A 262 -6.37 12.88 -7.18
CA PHE A 262 -7.56 13.24 -7.94
C PHE A 262 -7.97 14.70 -7.72
N SER A 263 -8.15 15.44 -8.81
CA SER A 263 -8.58 16.84 -8.87
C SER A 263 -10.02 16.92 -9.41
N PRO A 264 -11.05 17.09 -8.54
CA PRO A 264 -12.44 17.03 -8.96
C PRO A 264 -12.85 18.13 -9.95
N GLU A 265 -12.24 19.30 -9.85
CA GLU A 265 -12.54 20.50 -10.67
C GLU A 265 -11.60 20.63 -11.88
N ALA A 266 -10.70 19.67 -12.12
CA ALA A 266 -9.65 19.78 -13.15
C ALA A 266 -8.74 21.03 -13.04
N ALA A 267 -8.78 21.74 -11.90
CA ALA A 267 -8.09 23.03 -11.67
C ALA A 267 -6.76 22.88 -10.89
N GLY A 268 -6.17 21.68 -10.88
CA GLY A 268 -4.92 21.39 -10.16
C GLY A 268 -5.04 21.17 -8.64
N GLY A 269 -6.25 21.29 -8.09
CA GLY A 269 -6.54 21.03 -6.67
C GLY A 269 -6.72 19.54 -6.38
N PHE A 270 -5.61 18.80 -6.22
CA PHE A 270 -5.60 17.36 -5.92
C PHE A 270 -6.01 17.03 -4.47
N SER A 271 -7.26 17.31 -4.15
CA SER A 271 -7.85 17.16 -2.81
C SER A 271 -8.50 15.80 -2.58
N ARG A 272 -8.53 14.93 -3.59
CA ARG A 272 -9.15 13.61 -3.54
C ARG A 272 -8.19 12.48 -3.92
N SER A 273 -8.55 11.27 -3.55
CA SER A 273 -7.92 10.02 -4.01
C SER A 273 -9.03 9.11 -4.53
N SER A 274 -8.71 8.39 -5.59
CA SER A 274 -9.61 7.39 -6.18
C SER A 274 -9.86 6.25 -5.20
N CYS A 275 -10.96 5.53 -5.37
CA CYS A 275 -11.30 4.43 -4.49
C CYS A 275 -12.18 3.37 -5.17
N PHE A 276 -12.06 2.13 -4.72
CA PHE A 276 -12.97 1.03 -5.08
C PHE A 276 -13.74 0.57 -3.86
N GLY A 277 -15.05 0.36 -4.01
CA GLY A 277 -15.88 -0.21 -2.96
C GLY A 277 -17.02 -1.05 -3.51
N PHE A 278 -17.82 -1.63 -2.63
CA PHE A 278 -19.05 -2.33 -3.02
C PHE A 278 -20.29 -1.61 -2.50
N SER A 279 -21.15 -1.17 -3.42
CA SER A 279 -22.47 -0.59 -3.11
C SER A 279 -23.49 -1.02 -4.16
N ASP A 280 -24.77 -0.99 -3.80
CA ASP A 280 -25.88 -1.15 -4.76
C ASP A 280 -25.78 -2.44 -5.63
N GLY A 281 -25.23 -3.51 -5.07
CA GLY A 281 -25.06 -4.79 -5.75
C GLY A 281 -23.89 -4.86 -6.76
N GLY A 282 -23.04 -3.84 -6.83
CA GLY A 282 -21.90 -3.79 -7.75
C GLY A 282 -20.62 -3.23 -7.14
N VAL A 283 -19.53 -3.32 -7.91
CA VAL A 283 -18.28 -2.62 -7.57
C VAL A 283 -18.40 -1.17 -8.05
N GLY A 284 -18.12 -0.21 -7.19
CA GLY A 284 -18.08 1.21 -7.53
C GLY A 284 -16.65 1.72 -7.63
N PHE A 285 -16.35 2.51 -8.66
CA PHE A 285 -15.16 3.37 -8.70
C PHE A 285 -15.55 4.82 -8.40
N GLY A 286 -14.87 5.44 -7.45
CA GLY A 286 -15.15 6.80 -7.01
C GLY A 286 -13.89 7.60 -6.69
N ALA A 287 -14.09 8.78 -6.11
CA ALA A 287 -13.00 9.56 -5.52
C ALA A 287 -13.49 10.31 -4.28
N ARG A 288 -12.66 10.35 -3.23
CA ARG A 288 -13.00 10.87 -1.90
C ARG A 288 -11.92 11.81 -1.38
N PHE A 289 -12.28 12.71 -0.46
CA PHE A 289 -11.32 13.66 0.12
C PHE A 289 -10.18 12.92 0.82
N VAL A 290 -8.93 13.28 0.48
CA VAL A 290 -7.74 12.62 1.05
C VAL A 290 -7.58 12.86 2.56
N GLY A 291 -8.32 13.81 3.12
CA GLY A 291 -8.35 14.14 4.53
C GLY A 291 -9.51 13.59 5.34
N GLY A 292 -10.47 12.91 4.68
CA GLY A 292 -11.67 12.40 5.32
C GLY A 292 -11.45 10.95 5.74
N PRO A 293 -11.06 10.65 6.99
CA PRO A 293 -10.98 9.27 7.45
C PRO A 293 -12.38 8.65 7.44
N LEU A 294 -12.48 7.42 6.97
CA LEU A 294 -13.72 6.65 6.97
C LEU A 294 -13.46 5.27 7.55
N TYR A 295 -14.27 4.89 8.53
CA TYR A 295 -14.10 3.65 9.29
C TYR A 295 -14.29 2.38 8.44
N PHE A 296 -14.88 2.49 7.25
CA PHE A 296 -15.10 1.38 6.32
C PHE A 296 -14.15 1.38 5.13
N PHE A 297 -13.12 2.24 5.13
CA PHE A 297 -12.09 2.31 4.09
C PHE A 297 -10.70 2.09 4.66
N GLY A 298 -9.82 1.55 3.83
CA GLY A 298 -8.38 1.47 4.12
C GLY A 298 -7.54 1.78 2.89
N SER A 299 -6.46 2.54 3.11
CA SER A 299 -5.48 2.85 2.07
C SER A 299 -4.71 1.60 1.66
N VAL A 300 -4.79 1.23 0.39
CA VAL A 300 -4.02 0.13 -0.22
C VAL A 300 -2.59 0.57 -0.44
N SER A 301 -1.61 -0.23 -0.04
CA SER A 301 -0.19 0.06 -0.19
C SER A 301 0.61 -1.15 -0.66
N GLY A 302 1.70 -0.88 -1.36
CA GLY A 302 2.72 -1.83 -1.79
C GLY A 302 4.05 -1.59 -1.08
N PHE A 303 4.97 -2.56 -1.20
CA PHE A 303 6.26 -2.56 -0.55
C PHE A 303 7.36 -2.89 -1.56
N LEU A 304 8.44 -2.10 -1.56
CA LEU A 304 9.68 -2.46 -2.23
C LEU A 304 10.39 -3.56 -1.44
N SER A 305 10.93 -4.55 -2.14
CA SER A 305 11.82 -5.56 -1.52
C SER A 305 13.06 -4.87 -0.96
N GLN A 306 13.44 -5.25 0.25
CA GLN A 306 14.67 -4.80 0.91
C GLN A 306 15.87 -5.60 0.43
#